data_AF-A0A945L6E5-F1
#
_entry.id   AF-A0A945L6E5-F1
#
_cell.length_a   1.000
_cell.length_b   1.000
_cell.length_c   1.000
_cell.angle_alpha   90.00
_cell.angle_beta   90.00
_cell.angle_gamma   90.00
#
_symmetry.space_group_name_H-M   'P 1'
#
loop_
_entity.id
_entity.type
_entity.pdbx_description
1 polymer ?
#
loop_
_entity_poly.entity_id
_entity_poly.type
_entity_poly.pdbx_seq_one_letter_code
_entity_poly.pdbx_strand_id
1 'polypeptide(L)'
;MRNLSITLLALATFILPGCGKSDVDTPIHALLITGGCCHDYDFQKQTLTAALSQRAPINWTIVHEGGDSKDFQSKLFNNPNWSAEYDVVVHNECYANTTEPAYISKVVSAHKAGTPAIVIHCAMHTYRTAEVDDWREFLGVTTRRHDHQSHYPTTIVDPS
;
A
#
# COMPACT_ATOMS: atom_id res chain seq x y z
N MET A 1 48.58 51.56 14.17
CA MET A 1 48.29 50.65 13.03
C MET A 1 47.78 49.34 13.60
N ARG A 2 46.51 49.00 13.29
CA ARG A 2 45.77 47.71 13.43
C ARG A 2 45.79 46.99 14.79
N ASN A 3 44.68 47.18 15.53
CA ASN A 3 44.26 46.31 16.62
C ASN A 3 43.64 45.02 16.03
N LEU A 4 44.13 43.86 16.44
CA LEU A 4 43.71 42.54 15.95
C LEU A 4 42.60 42.00 16.86
N SER A 5 41.34 42.06 16.41
CA SER A 5 40.22 41.43 17.11
C SER A 5 40.22 39.93 16.82
N ILE A 6 40.39 39.12 17.87
CA ILE A 6 40.24 37.66 17.82
C ILE A 6 38.75 37.34 18.06
N THR A 7 38.04 37.02 16.98
CA THR A 7 36.65 36.57 17.06
C THR A 7 36.64 35.07 17.37
N LEU A 8 36.22 34.72 18.59
CA LEU A 8 36.06 33.33 19.03
C LEU A 8 34.82 32.73 18.34
N LEU A 9 35.03 31.84 17.36
CA LEU A 9 33.95 31.13 16.67
C LEU A 9 33.44 30.01 17.57
N ALA A 10 32.25 30.18 18.16
CA ALA A 10 31.59 29.14 18.95
C ALA A 10 31.23 27.95 18.04
N LEU A 11 31.86 26.80 18.28
CA LEU A 11 31.59 25.56 17.58
C LEU A 11 30.24 25.00 18.08
N ALA A 12 29.17 25.24 17.33
CA ALA A 12 27.87 24.65 17.61
C ALA A 12 27.92 23.15 17.30
N THR A 13 28.00 22.32 18.35
CA THR A 13 27.81 20.87 18.25
C THR A 13 26.39 20.58 17.80
N PHE A 14 26.21 20.24 16.52
CA PHE A 14 24.99 19.64 16.02
C PHE A 14 24.81 18.28 16.71
N ILE A 15 23.89 18.23 17.67
CA ILE A 15 23.40 16.97 18.23
C ILE A 15 22.61 16.30 17.09
N LEU A 16 23.22 15.31 16.45
CA LEU A 16 22.51 14.42 15.54
C LEU A 16 21.32 13.82 16.30
N PRO A 17 20.09 13.84 15.76
CA PRO A 17 18.98 13.13 16.36
C PRO A 17 19.39 11.67 16.49
N GLY A 18 19.36 11.17 17.73
CA GLY A 18 19.62 9.76 18.01
C GLY A 18 18.73 8.89 17.13
N CYS A 19 19.29 7.79 16.66
CA CYS A 19 18.55 6.69 16.05
C CYS A 19 17.34 6.38 16.95
N GLY A 20 16.15 6.76 16.48
CA GLY A 20 14.90 6.47 17.18
C GLY A 20 14.84 4.97 17.39
N LYS A 21 14.55 4.54 18.62
CA LYS A 21 14.14 3.15 18.85
C LYS A 21 12.99 2.88 17.90
N SER A 22 13.09 1.83 17.11
CA SER A 22 11.94 1.28 16.39
C SER A 22 10.83 1.04 17.41
N ASP A 23 9.67 1.68 17.23
CA ASP A 23 8.44 1.43 18.00
C ASP A 23 7.89 0.05 17.63
N VAL A 24 8.64 -1.01 17.94
CA VAL A 24 8.23 -2.40 17.71
C VAL A 24 6.99 -2.75 18.54
N ASP A 25 6.66 -1.93 19.54
CA ASP A 25 5.52 -2.13 20.43
C ASP A 25 4.22 -1.44 19.96
N THR A 26 4.29 -0.45 19.06
CA THR A 26 3.07 0.22 18.56
C THR A 26 2.48 -0.59 17.39
N PRO A 27 1.22 -1.07 17.49
CA PRO A 27 0.62 -1.83 16.41
C PRO A 27 0.50 -1.02 15.12
N ILE A 28 0.81 -1.64 13.99
CA ILE A 28 0.53 -1.08 12.66
C ILE A 28 -0.97 -1.12 12.41
N HIS A 29 -1.57 0.00 12.05
CA HIS A 29 -2.97 0.08 11.64
C HIS A 29 -3.09 -0.21 10.14
N ALA A 30 -3.52 -1.42 9.78
CA ALA A 30 -3.56 -1.87 8.40
C ALA A 30 -4.99 -2.12 7.92
N LEU A 31 -5.32 -1.59 6.74
CA LEU A 31 -6.57 -1.88 6.03
C LEU A 31 -6.33 -2.93 4.96
N LEU A 32 -7.01 -4.07 5.04
CA LEU A 32 -7.06 -5.07 3.98
C LEU A 32 -8.35 -4.94 3.18
N ILE A 33 -8.23 -4.65 1.89
CA ILE A 33 -9.33 -4.68 0.92
C ILE A 33 -9.20 -5.98 0.12
N THR A 34 -10.25 -6.80 0.10
CA THR A 34 -10.18 -8.14 -0.52
C THR A 34 -11.53 -8.55 -1.12
N GLY A 35 -11.50 -9.47 -2.09
CA GLY A 35 -12.70 -10.02 -2.74
C GLY A 35 -12.70 -9.88 -4.26
N GLY A 36 -13.75 -10.36 -4.93
CA GLY A 36 -13.85 -10.43 -6.39
C GLY A 36 -13.78 -11.86 -6.94
N CYS A 37 -13.80 -11.97 -8.26
CA CYS A 37 -14.06 -13.21 -9.02
C CYS A 37 -13.10 -14.41 -8.86
N CYS A 38 -11.82 -14.16 -8.61
CA CYS A 38 -10.80 -14.95 -9.30
C CYS A 38 -9.87 -15.75 -8.38
N HIS A 39 -10.00 -15.57 -7.07
CA HIS A 39 -9.18 -16.25 -6.08
C HIS A 39 -10.00 -16.61 -4.85
N ASP A 40 -9.44 -17.51 -4.02
CA ASP A 40 -9.99 -17.82 -2.71
C ASP A 40 -9.65 -16.72 -1.70
N TYR A 41 -10.43 -15.63 -1.76
CA TYR A 41 -10.25 -14.48 -0.89
C TYR A 41 -10.61 -14.75 0.57
N ASP A 42 -11.46 -15.74 0.83
CA ASP A 42 -11.77 -16.18 2.19
C ASP A 42 -10.55 -16.82 2.86
N PHE A 43 -9.86 -17.70 2.14
CA PHE A 43 -8.62 -18.29 2.61
C PHE A 43 -7.49 -17.26 2.68
N GLN A 44 -7.32 -16.43 1.64
CA GLN A 44 -6.22 -15.47 1.57
C GLN A 44 -6.29 -14.43 2.70
N LYS A 45 -7.47 -13.86 2.99
CA LYS A 45 -7.60 -12.85 4.06
C LYS A 45 -7.22 -13.41 5.42
N GLN A 46 -7.58 -14.66 5.72
CA GLN A 46 -7.27 -15.32 6.98
C GLN A 46 -5.78 -15.63 7.07
N THR A 47 -5.22 -16.26 6.03
CA THR A 47 -3.82 -16.71 6.03
C THR A 47 -2.85 -15.54 6.05
N LEU A 48 -3.11 -14.51 5.24
CA LEU A 48 -2.27 -13.31 5.16
C LEU A 48 -2.22 -12.60 6.51
N THR A 49 -3.38 -12.29 7.09
CA THR A 49 -3.45 -11.56 8.36
C THR A 49 -2.86 -12.37 9.51
N ALA A 50 -3.17 -13.67 9.60
CA ALA A 50 -2.62 -14.54 10.65
C ALA A 50 -1.10 -14.69 10.56
N ALA A 51 -0.54 -14.84 9.36
CA ALA A 51 0.90 -15.00 9.18
C ALA A 51 1.68 -13.70 9.45
N LEU A 52 1.13 -12.55 9.05
CA LEU A 52 1.78 -11.26 9.28
C LEU A 52 1.69 -10.81 10.74
N SER A 53 0.57 -11.06 11.41
CA SER A 53 0.41 -10.75 12.84
C SER A 53 1.31 -11.59 13.75
N GLN A 54 1.91 -12.67 13.26
CA GLN A 54 2.98 -13.41 13.97
C GLN A 54 4.35 -12.72 13.88
N ARG A 55 4.51 -11.76 12.95
CA ARG A 55 5.80 -11.09 12.65
C ARG A 55 5.85 -9.67 13.19
N ALA A 56 4.71 -9.02 13.36
CA ALA A 56 4.60 -7.67 13.92
C ALA A 56 3.23 -7.51 14.59
N PRO A 57 3.09 -6.59 15.58
CA PRO A 57 1.77 -6.20 16.07
C PRO A 57 1.04 -5.43 14.97
N ILE A 58 -0.12 -5.93 14.54
CA ILE A 58 -0.93 -5.31 13.47
C ILE A 58 -2.39 -5.33 13.89
N ASN A 59 -3.02 -4.15 13.86
CA ASN A 59 -4.45 -3.96 13.97
C ASN A 59 -5.07 -3.96 12.57
N TRP A 60 -5.75 -5.05 12.23
CA TRP A 60 -6.39 -5.20 10.92
C TRP A 60 -7.82 -4.66 10.91
N THR A 61 -8.11 -3.76 9.98
CA THR A 61 -9.46 -3.58 9.44
C THR A 61 -9.58 -4.36 8.15
N ILE A 62 -10.61 -5.19 8.00
CA ILE A 62 -10.80 -6.01 6.79
C ILE A 62 -12.12 -5.63 6.12
N VAL A 63 -12.02 -5.21 4.86
CA VAL A 63 -13.15 -4.97 3.96
C VAL A 63 -13.15 -6.09 2.92
N HIS A 64 -14.05 -7.05 3.10
CA HIS A 64 -14.27 -8.13 2.14
C HIS A 64 -15.58 -7.89 1.40
N GLU A 65 -15.50 -7.52 0.13
CA GLU A 65 -16.67 -7.16 -0.68
C GLU A 65 -16.58 -7.71 -2.13
N GLY A 66 -17.60 -7.43 -2.95
CA GLY A 66 -17.59 -7.76 -4.37
C GLY A 66 -17.94 -9.20 -4.74
N GLY A 67 -17.90 -10.16 -3.80
CA GLY A 67 -18.23 -11.57 -4.06
C GLY A 67 -17.42 -12.08 -5.25
N ASP A 68 -18.06 -12.72 -6.24
CA ASP A 68 -17.39 -13.19 -7.46
C ASP A 68 -17.39 -12.16 -8.61
N SER A 69 -17.74 -10.90 -8.34
CA SER A 69 -17.85 -9.88 -9.40
C SER A 69 -16.47 -9.44 -9.90
N LYS A 70 -16.41 -9.13 -11.21
CA LYS A 70 -15.31 -8.38 -11.84
C LYS A 70 -15.60 -6.89 -11.93
N ASP A 71 -16.85 -6.50 -11.76
CA ASP A 71 -17.31 -5.13 -11.84
C ASP A 71 -18.01 -4.78 -10.53
N PHE A 72 -17.24 -4.25 -9.59
CA PHE A 72 -17.72 -3.88 -8.28
C PHE A 72 -17.05 -2.59 -7.83
N GLN A 73 -17.86 -1.70 -7.26
CA GLN A 73 -17.40 -0.45 -6.69
C GLN A 73 -17.73 -0.42 -5.20
N SER A 74 -16.71 -0.61 -4.37
CA SER A 74 -16.84 -0.50 -2.91
C SER A 74 -17.33 0.89 -2.51
N LYS A 75 -18.31 0.94 -1.60
CA LYS A 75 -18.79 2.21 -1.03
C LYS A 75 -17.78 2.84 -0.08
N LEU A 76 -16.77 2.10 0.37
CA LEU A 76 -15.67 2.59 1.21
C LEU A 76 -15.09 3.91 0.66
N PHE A 77 -14.82 3.93 -0.64
CA PHE A 77 -14.16 5.07 -1.29
C PHE A 77 -15.05 6.31 -1.46
N ASN A 78 -16.32 6.25 -1.06
CA ASN A 78 -17.16 7.45 -0.99
C ASN A 78 -16.82 8.33 0.23
N ASN A 79 -16.15 7.79 1.24
CA ASN A 79 -15.55 8.58 2.30
C ASN A 79 -14.22 9.19 1.78
N PRO A 80 -14.07 10.52 1.69
CA PRO A 80 -12.81 11.13 1.25
C PRO A 80 -11.63 10.84 2.19
N ASN A 81 -11.90 10.47 3.45
CA ASN A 81 -10.90 10.14 4.45
C ASN A 81 -10.81 8.63 4.71
N TRP A 82 -11.20 7.79 3.74
CA TRP A 82 -11.28 6.33 3.92
C TRP A 82 -9.97 5.69 4.37
N SER A 83 -8.82 6.29 4.04
CA SER A 83 -7.50 5.77 4.37
C SER A 83 -6.83 6.45 5.57
N ALA A 84 -7.40 7.52 6.13
CA ALA A 84 -6.67 8.46 6.97
C ALA A 84 -6.20 7.89 8.32
N GLU A 85 -6.85 6.84 8.82
CA GLU A 85 -6.51 6.18 10.09
C GLU A 85 -5.54 4.99 9.92
N TYR A 86 -5.12 4.69 8.69
CA TYR A 86 -4.29 3.53 8.38
C TYR A 86 -2.86 3.93 8.02
N ASP A 87 -1.90 3.22 8.61
CA ASP A 87 -0.49 3.32 8.26
C ASP A 87 -0.21 2.69 6.89
N VAL A 88 -1.01 1.70 6.48
CA VAL A 88 -0.88 1.01 5.20
C VAL A 88 -2.20 0.42 4.74
N VAL A 89 -2.43 0.44 3.42
CA VAL A 89 -3.54 -0.26 2.76
C VAL A 89 -3.01 -1.43 1.95
N VAL A 90 -3.58 -2.61 2.15
CA VAL A 90 -3.30 -3.81 1.38
C VAL A 90 -4.44 -4.05 0.41
N HIS A 91 -4.17 -3.87 -0.88
CA HIS A 91 -5.06 -4.22 -1.97
C HIS A 91 -4.88 -5.68 -2.36
N ASN A 92 -5.92 -6.48 -2.12
CA ASN A 92 -6.03 -7.88 -2.46
C ASN A 92 -7.39 -8.19 -3.12
N GLU A 93 -7.97 -7.25 -3.84
CA GLU A 93 -9.22 -7.39 -4.58
C GLU A 93 -9.01 -7.67 -6.08
N CYS A 94 -10.03 -8.17 -6.79
CA CYS A 94 -10.01 -8.27 -8.26
C CYS A 94 -11.29 -7.74 -8.89
N TYR A 95 -11.29 -6.44 -9.21
CA TYR A 95 -12.38 -5.75 -9.92
C TYR A 95 -11.93 -5.33 -11.32
N ALA A 96 -11.45 -6.33 -12.07
CA ALA A 96 -10.79 -6.13 -13.36
C ALA A 96 -11.63 -5.38 -14.41
N ASN A 97 -12.96 -5.46 -14.32
CA ASN A 97 -13.90 -4.90 -15.28
C ASN A 97 -14.50 -3.54 -14.83
N THR A 98 -14.16 -3.03 -13.66
CA THR A 98 -14.64 -1.70 -13.23
C THR A 98 -13.91 -0.60 -14.00
N THR A 99 -14.68 0.30 -14.62
CA THR A 99 -14.14 1.30 -15.55
C THR A 99 -14.39 2.75 -15.19
N GLU A 100 -15.12 3.04 -14.10
CA GLU A 100 -15.53 4.42 -13.80
C GLU A 100 -14.36 5.32 -13.36
N PRO A 101 -13.97 6.34 -14.14
CA PRO A 101 -12.79 7.16 -13.84
C PRO A 101 -12.88 7.87 -12.49
N ALA A 102 -14.06 8.42 -12.16
CA ALA A 102 -14.27 9.11 -10.90
C ALA A 102 -14.15 8.18 -9.69
N TYR A 103 -14.48 6.90 -9.85
CA TYR A 103 -14.30 5.89 -8.82
C TYR A 103 -12.81 5.55 -8.63
N ILE A 104 -12.11 5.22 -9.73
CA ILE A 104 -10.69 4.88 -9.73
C ILE A 104 -9.84 6.03 -9.15
N SER A 105 -10.17 7.27 -9.53
CA SER A 105 -9.50 8.47 -9.04
C SER A 105 -9.59 8.62 -7.52
N LYS A 106 -10.72 8.27 -6.88
CA LYS A 106 -10.86 8.30 -5.40
C LYS A 106 -9.91 7.33 -4.70
N VAL A 107 -9.72 6.14 -5.28
CA VAL A 107 -8.79 5.13 -4.75
C VAL A 107 -7.36 5.66 -4.82
N VAL A 108 -6.95 6.09 -6.01
CA VAL A 108 -5.58 6.54 -6.27
C VAL A 108 -5.24 7.83 -5.53
N SER A 109 -6.20 8.74 -5.34
CA SER A 109 -5.96 10.04 -4.69
C SER A 109 -5.48 9.91 -3.25
N ALA A 110 -5.95 8.91 -2.50
CA ALA A 110 -5.47 8.65 -1.13
C ALA A 110 -3.96 8.31 -1.12
N HIS A 111 -3.53 7.47 -2.06
CA HIS A 111 -2.11 7.10 -2.18
C HIS A 111 -1.26 8.23 -2.72
N LYS A 112 -1.76 9.00 -3.69
CA LYS A 112 -1.11 10.26 -4.15
C LYS A 112 -0.96 11.26 -3.00
N ALA A 113 -1.86 11.24 -2.01
CA ALA A 113 -1.78 12.07 -0.81
C ALA A 113 -0.86 11.51 0.30
N GLY A 114 -0.25 10.34 0.09
CA GLY A 114 0.80 9.80 0.97
C GLY A 114 0.43 8.53 1.74
N THR A 115 -0.79 8.00 1.62
CA THR A 115 -1.12 6.69 2.21
C THR A 115 -0.29 5.58 1.54
N PRO A 116 0.50 4.80 2.28
CA PRO A 116 1.25 3.67 1.73
C PRO A 116 0.34 2.53 1.24
N ALA A 117 0.79 1.79 0.24
CA ALA A 117 0.04 0.67 -0.32
C ALA A 117 0.90 -0.57 -0.54
N ILE A 118 0.27 -1.74 -0.37
CA ILE A 118 0.75 -3.04 -0.82
C ILE A 118 -0.29 -3.58 -1.80
N VAL A 119 0.12 -3.92 -3.02
CA VAL A 119 -0.81 -4.42 -4.05
C VAL A 119 -0.43 -5.84 -4.43
N ILE A 120 -1.34 -6.79 -4.18
CA ILE A 120 -1.04 -8.22 -4.30
C ILE A 120 -1.69 -8.78 -5.56
N HIS A 121 -0.85 -9.31 -6.45
CA HIS A 121 -1.25 -10.17 -7.57
C HIS A 121 -2.44 -9.63 -8.39
N CYS A 122 -3.64 -10.14 -8.18
CA CYS A 122 -4.82 -9.80 -8.96
C CYS A 122 -5.28 -8.35 -8.75
N ALA A 123 -4.95 -7.74 -7.61
CA ALA A 123 -5.21 -6.32 -7.38
C ALA A 123 -4.45 -5.43 -8.38
N MET A 124 -3.32 -5.91 -8.91
CA MET A 124 -2.62 -5.21 -9.98
C MET A 124 -3.40 -5.22 -11.30
N HIS A 125 -4.32 -6.18 -11.48
CA HIS A 125 -5.22 -6.30 -12.63
C HIS A 125 -6.56 -5.59 -12.42
N THR A 126 -6.84 -5.08 -11.23
CA THR A 126 -8.03 -4.27 -10.97
C THR A 126 -8.04 -3.05 -11.92
N TYR A 127 -9.22 -2.72 -12.46
CA TYR A 127 -9.44 -1.67 -13.47
C TYR A 127 -8.73 -1.86 -14.82
N ARG A 128 -8.23 -3.05 -15.14
CA ARG A 128 -7.49 -3.26 -16.40
C ARG A 128 -8.29 -2.95 -17.68
N THR A 129 -9.62 -2.97 -17.63
CA THR A 129 -10.49 -2.60 -18.76
C THR A 129 -10.83 -1.11 -18.80
N ALA A 130 -10.45 -0.33 -17.79
CA ALA A 130 -10.65 1.11 -17.81
C ALA A 130 -9.74 1.75 -18.87
N GLU A 131 -10.28 2.75 -19.58
CA GLU A 131 -9.55 3.57 -20.55
C GLU A 131 -8.57 4.53 -19.87
N VAL A 132 -8.84 4.91 -18.61
CA VAL A 132 -7.94 5.75 -17.82
C VAL A 132 -6.78 4.95 -17.24
N ASP A 133 -5.65 5.62 -17.01
CA ASP A 133 -4.39 5.02 -16.56
C ASP A 133 -4.08 5.28 -15.07
N ASP A 134 -4.93 6.00 -14.32
CA ASP A 134 -4.66 6.40 -12.92
C ASP A 134 -4.11 5.27 -12.03
N TRP A 135 -4.71 4.08 -12.10
CA TRP A 135 -4.26 2.91 -11.34
C TRP A 135 -2.91 2.38 -11.84
N ARG A 136 -2.69 2.37 -13.15
CA ARG A 136 -1.45 1.88 -13.77
C ARG A 136 -0.28 2.82 -13.49
N GLU A 137 -0.53 4.13 -13.52
CA GLU A 137 0.44 5.15 -13.11
C GLU A 137 0.80 5.00 -11.64
N PHE A 138 -0.19 4.79 -10.78
CA PHE A 138 0.03 4.53 -9.36
C PHE A 138 0.87 3.26 -9.12
N LEU A 139 0.61 2.18 -9.84
CA LEU A 139 1.38 0.94 -9.73
C LEU A 139 2.80 1.05 -10.34
N GLY A 140 3.01 2.00 -11.26
CA GLY A 140 4.22 2.07 -12.08
C GLY A 140 4.35 0.94 -13.11
N VAL A 141 3.32 0.07 -13.24
CA VAL A 141 3.31 -1.06 -14.16
C VAL A 141 1.91 -1.26 -14.77
N THR A 142 1.88 -1.71 -16.02
CA THR A 142 0.65 -2.08 -16.71
C THR A 142 0.54 -3.59 -16.81
N THR A 143 -0.54 -4.15 -16.24
CA THR A 143 -0.82 -5.57 -16.29
C THR A 143 -2.11 -5.81 -17.11
N ARG A 144 -2.03 -6.57 -18.20
CA ARG A 144 -3.20 -6.78 -19.10
C ARG A 144 -3.66 -8.23 -19.15
N ARG A 145 -2.75 -9.18 -18.95
CA ARG A 145 -3.02 -10.62 -19.05
C ARG A 145 -2.13 -11.37 -18.06
N HIS A 146 -2.60 -12.53 -17.63
CA HIS A 146 -1.78 -13.49 -16.92
C HIS A 146 -1.01 -14.34 -17.94
N ASP A 147 0.19 -14.78 -17.57
CA ASP A 147 0.89 -15.86 -18.26
C ASP A 147 0.48 -17.22 -17.63
N HIS A 148 0.98 -18.32 -18.18
CA HIS A 148 0.88 -19.64 -17.58
C HIS A 148 1.54 -19.69 -16.19
N GLN A 149 1.00 -20.52 -15.32
CA GLN A 149 1.61 -20.78 -14.01
C GLN A 149 2.93 -21.52 -14.22
N SER A 150 4.00 -21.01 -13.61
CA SER A 150 5.32 -21.62 -13.64
C SER A 150 6.08 -21.30 -12.35
N HIS A 151 7.04 -22.15 -12.00
CA HIS A 151 7.91 -21.96 -10.85
C HIS A 151 9.18 -21.24 -11.29
N TYR A 152 9.21 -19.93 -11.09
CA TYR A 152 10.38 -19.13 -11.37
C TYR A 152 11.33 -19.16 -10.16
N PRO A 153 12.62 -19.52 -10.33
CA PRO A 153 13.58 -19.42 -9.24
C PRO A 153 13.75 -17.95 -8.84
N THR A 154 13.74 -17.69 -7.54
CA THR A 154 13.96 -16.36 -6.98
C THR A 154 15.23 -16.34 -6.15
N THR A 155 15.94 -15.21 -6.16
CA THR A 155 17.14 -14.97 -5.36
C THR A 155 16.97 -13.68 -4.59
N ILE A 156 17.35 -13.67 -3.31
CA ILE A 156 17.39 -12.45 -2.52
C ILE A 156 18.58 -11.62 -3.02
N VAL A 157 18.29 -10.42 -3.52
CA VAL A 157 19.32 -9.51 -4.08
C VAL A 157 19.86 -8.50 -3.05
N ASP A 158 19.12 -8.31 -1.95
CA ASP A 158 19.51 -7.45 -0.83
C ASP A 158 18.92 -8.01 0.48
N PRO A 159 19.69 -8.79 1.26
CA PRO A 159 19.22 -9.36 2.52
C PRO A 159 19.21 -8.30 3.64
N SER A 160 18.08 -8.22 4.35
CA SER A 160 17.89 -7.40 5.55
C SER A 160 18.76 -7.84 6.73
#